data_AF-A0A3D6B2A2-F1
#
_entry.id   AF-A0A3D6B2A2-F1
#
_cell.length_a   1.000
_cell.length_b   1.000
_cell.length_c   1.000
_cell.angle_alpha   90.00
_cell.angle_beta   90.00
_cell.angle_gamma   90.00
#
_symmetry.space_group_name_H-M   'P 1'
#
loop_
_entity.id
_entity.type
_entity.pdbx_description
1 polymer ?
#
loop_
_entity_poly.entity_id
_entity_poly.type
_entity_poly.pdbx_seq_one_letter_code
_entity_poly.pdbx_strand_id
1 'polypeptide(L)'
;MGHAYVDQEFYDYDELGLEIPDWYKNGEYEFVCQFQDVASMLKAFSAYAPLAAISRETGINQTLLSHYVNGLKIPRRKQQERILEGLHRIGALLKNSMIG
;
A
#
# COMPACT_ATOMS: atom_id res chain seq x y z
N MET A 1 13.47 9.23 13.11
CA MET A 1 12.97 8.27 12.12
C MET A 1 13.54 8.67 10.77
N GLY A 2 14.55 7.95 10.30
CA GLY A 2 15.18 8.22 9.00
C GLY A 2 14.35 7.59 7.90
N HIS A 3 13.66 8.39 7.10
CA HIS A 3 13.07 7.91 5.86
C HIS A 3 14.15 7.98 4.78
N ALA A 4 14.94 6.91 4.64
CA ALA A 4 15.79 6.74 3.48
C ALA A 4 14.90 6.20 2.34
N TYR A 5 14.68 7.02 1.32
CA TYR A 5 14.21 6.50 0.03
C TYR A 5 15.38 5.69 -0.54
N VAL A 6 15.16 4.39 -0.73
CA VAL A 6 16.20 3.45 -1.17
C VAL A 6 16.40 3.64 -2.68
N ASP A 7 17.14 4.68 -3.05
CA ASP A 7 17.58 4.93 -4.43
C ASP A 7 19.02 4.44 -4.69
N GLN A 8 19.66 3.79 -3.71
CA GLN A 8 20.98 3.18 -3.86
C GLN A 8 20.91 1.67 -3.61
N GLU A 9 21.34 0.91 -4.62
CA GLU A 9 21.50 -0.54 -4.58
C GLU A 9 22.38 -0.92 -3.39
N PHE A 10 21.79 -1.60 -2.40
CA PHE A 10 22.44 -2.04 -1.16
C PHE A 10 23.45 -3.19 -1.39
N TYR A 11 23.82 -3.45 -2.65
CA TYR A 11 24.60 -4.62 -3.05
C TYR A 11 26.08 -4.58 -2.62
N ASP A 12 26.60 -3.40 -2.26
CA ASP A 12 28.05 -3.17 -2.25
C ASP A 12 28.67 -2.98 -0.86
N TYR A 13 27.92 -3.18 0.22
CA TYR A 13 28.46 -2.99 1.58
C TYR A 13 29.61 -3.97 1.89
N ASP A 14 29.46 -5.23 1.46
CA ASP A 14 30.47 -6.27 1.66
C ASP A 14 31.68 -6.07 0.72
N GLU A 15 31.45 -5.62 -0.52
CA GLU A 15 32.51 -5.41 -1.52
C GLU A 15 33.34 -4.13 -1.25
N LEU A 16 32.73 -3.10 -0.66
CA LEU A 16 33.39 -1.84 -0.29
C LEU A 16 33.98 -1.86 1.13
N GLY A 17 33.80 -2.94 1.89
CA GLY A 17 34.23 -3.03 3.30
C GLY A 17 33.53 -2.01 4.20
N LEU A 18 32.31 -1.58 3.84
CA LEU A 18 31.52 -0.62 4.58
C LEU A 18 30.68 -1.33 5.64
N GLU A 19 30.62 -0.77 6.84
CA GLU A 19 29.73 -1.32 7.88
C GLU A 19 28.26 -1.07 7.53
N ILE A 20 27.47 -2.14 7.62
CA ILE A 20 26.01 -2.07 7.49
C ILE A 20 25.45 -1.14 8.58
N PRO A 21 24.58 -0.16 8.26
CA PRO A 21 24.01 0.75 9.24
C PRO A 21 23.20 0.03 10.33
N ASP A 22 23.23 0.59 11.55
CA ASP A 22 22.54 -0.02 12.70
C ASP A 22 21.02 -0.11 12.53
N TRP A 23 20.38 0.86 11.88
CA TRP A 23 18.94 0.80 11.60
C TRP A 23 18.57 -0.42 10.74
N TYR A 24 19.46 -0.88 9.86
CA TYR A 24 19.25 -2.08 9.05
C TYR A 24 19.46 -3.35 9.89
N LYS A 25 20.56 -3.40 10.66
CA LYS A 25 20.87 -4.52 11.58
C LYS A 25 19.77 -4.74 12.62
N ASN A 26 19.20 -3.66 13.12
CA ASN A 26 18.18 -3.66 14.17
C ASN A 26 16.76 -3.85 13.63
N GLY A 27 16.56 -3.93 12.31
CA GLY A 27 15.24 -4.06 11.70
C GLY A 27 14.37 -2.80 11.82
N GLU A 28 14.97 -1.62 11.99
CA GLU A 28 14.30 -0.33 12.14
C GLU A 28 13.92 0.28 10.78
N TYR A 29 13.25 -0.50 9.94
CA TYR A 29 12.78 -0.07 8.64
C TYR A 29 11.37 -0.60 8.36
N GLU A 30 10.62 0.15 7.55
CA GLU A 30 9.30 -0.25 7.10
C GLU A 30 9.30 -0.34 5.57
N PHE A 31 8.79 -1.45 5.05
CA PHE A 31 8.55 -1.56 3.61
C PHE A 31 7.34 -0.70 3.23
N VAL A 32 7.59 0.32 2.41
CA VAL A 32 6.53 1.19 1.88
C VAL A 32 6.29 0.84 0.42
N CYS A 33 5.14 0.23 0.12
CA CYS A 33 4.70 0.08 -1.26
C CYS A 33 4.11 1.41 -1.76
N GLN A 34 4.84 2.10 -2.64
CA GLN A 34 4.36 3.31 -3.29
C GLN A 34 3.74 2.97 -4.65
N PHE A 35 2.44 3.20 -4.78
CA PHE A 35 1.77 3.12 -6.08
C PHE A 35 1.81 4.50 -6.74
N GLN A 36 2.18 4.56 -8.02
CA GLN A 36 2.14 5.81 -8.79
C GLN A 36 0.71 6.35 -8.95
N ASP A 37 -0.29 5.47 -8.93
CA ASP A 37 -1.69 5.85 -9.08
C ASP A 37 -2.66 4.89 -8.35
N VAL A 38 -3.88 5.38 -8.13
CA VAL A 38 -4.93 4.63 -7.41
C VAL A 38 -5.46 3.44 -8.20
N ALA A 39 -5.43 3.46 -9.53
CA ALA A 39 -5.89 2.32 -10.33
C ALA A 39 -4.94 1.13 -10.15
N SER A 40 -3.64 1.37 -10.17
CA SER A 40 -2.60 0.37 -9.89
C SER A 40 -2.75 -0.21 -8.48
N MET A 41 -2.97 0.65 -7.47
CA MET A 41 -3.26 0.21 -6.10
C MET A 41 -4.52 -0.67 -6.03
N LEU A 42 -5.65 -0.20 -6.56
CA LEU A 42 -6.91 -0.94 -6.53
C LEU A 42 -6.82 -2.28 -7.27
N LYS A 43 -6.08 -2.34 -8.39
CA LYS A 43 -5.82 -3.61 -9.09
C LYS A 43 -5.03 -4.56 -8.23
N ALA A 44 -3.95 -4.11 -7.59
CA ALA A 44 -3.14 -4.95 -6.71
C ALA A 44 -3.97 -5.53 -5.56
N PHE A 45 -4.88 -4.74 -4.99
CA PHE A 45 -5.75 -5.19 -3.89
C PHE A 45 -6.96 -6.01 -4.35
N SER A 46 -7.31 -6.04 -5.64
CA SER A 46 -8.48 -6.78 -6.13
C SER A 46 -8.42 -8.28 -5.89
N ALA A 47 -7.21 -8.84 -5.73
CA ALA A 47 -6.99 -10.24 -5.37
C ALA A 47 -7.36 -10.55 -3.91
N TYR A 48 -7.34 -9.54 -3.03
CA TYR A 48 -7.54 -9.70 -1.58
C TYR A 48 -8.89 -9.12 -1.12
N ALA A 49 -9.36 -8.06 -1.76
CA ALA A 49 -10.61 -7.38 -1.43
C ALA A 49 -11.41 -7.11 -2.72
N PRO A 50 -12.57 -7.76 -2.91
CA PRO A 50 -13.41 -7.47 -4.07
C PRO A 50 -13.94 -6.03 -4.00
N LEU A 51 -14.23 -5.43 -5.16
CA LEU A 51 -14.73 -4.03 -5.22
C LEU A 51 -15.99 -3.78 -4.37
N ALA A 52 -16.82 -4.81 -4.16
CA ALA A 52 -17.96 -4.73 -3.25
C ALA A 52 -17.56 -4.51 -1.79
N ALA A 53 -16.50 -5.18 -1.32
CA ALA A 53 -15.96 -5.00 0.03
C ALA A 53 -15.37 -3.59 0.18
N ILE A 54 -14.56 -3.17 -0.79
CA ILE A 54 -13.98 -1.81 -0.81
C ILE A 54 -15.09 -0.75 -0.84
N SER A 55 -16.15 -0.96 -1.63
CA SER A 55 -17.32 -0.08 -1.68
C SER A 55 -17.97 0.07 -0.29
N ARG A 56 -18.18 -1.04 0.41
CA ARG A 56 -18.78 -1.05 1.75
C ARG A 56 -17.92 -0.29 2.76
N GLU A 57 -16.61 -0.56 2.79
CA GLU A 57 -15.72 0.04 3.78
C GLU A 57 -15.38 1.50 3.49
N THR A 58 -15.39 1.92 2.23
CA THR A 58 -15.08 3.31 1.83
C THR A 58 -16.32 4.19 1.70
N GLY A 59 -17.51 3.60 1.50
CA GLY A 59 -18.74 4.28 1.12
C GLY A 59 -18.71 4.87 -0.30
N ILE A 60 -17.78 4.43 -1.15
CA ILE A 60 -17.70 4.83 -2.55
C ILE A 60 -18.52 3.85 -3.38
N ASN A 61 -19.27 4.37 -4.36
CA ASN A 61 -20.08 3.54 -5.25
C ASN A 61 -19.20 2.50 -6.00
N GLN A 62 -19.63 1.24 -6.01
CA GLN A 62 -18.90 0.14 -6.65
C GLN A 62 -18.66 0.35 -8.16
N THR A 63 -19.64 0.89 -8.90
CA THR A 63 -19.47 1.23 -10.32
C THR A 63 -18.40 2.31 -10.50
N LEU A 64 -18.37 3.32 -9.62
CA LEU A 64 -17.33 4.34 -9.63
C LEU A 64 -15.95 3.77 -9.34
N LEU A 65 -15.82 2.84 -8.39
CA LEU A 65 -14.57 2.11 -8.15
C LEU A 65 -14.15 1.30 -9.38
N SER A 66 -15.09 0.64 -10.07
CA SER A 66 -14.81 -0.07 -11.33
C SER A 66 -14.26 0.87 -12.41
N HIS A 67 -14.81 2.08 -12.53
CA HIS A 67 -14.24 3.08 -13.44
C HIS A 67 -12.81 3.48 -13.07
N TYR A 68 -12.48 3.57 -11.77
CA TYR A 68 -11.12 3.84 -11.33
C TYR A 68 -10.16 2.70 -11.67
N VAL A 69 -10.53 1.45 -11.36
CA VAL A 69 -9.72 0.26 -11.70
C VAL A 69 -9.42 0.19 -13.20
N ASN A 70 -10.42 0.48 -14.03
CA ASN A 70 -10.26 0.44 -15.49
C ASN A 70 -9.58 1.70 -16.07
N GLY A 71 -9.18 2.67 -15.24
CA GLY A 71 -8.57 3.92 -15.70
C GLY A 71 -9.52 4.87 -16.43
N LEU A 72 -10.83 4.60 -16.40
CA LEU A 72 -11.86 5.41 -17.07
C LEU A 72 -12.08 6.76 -16.36
N LYS A 73 -11.76 6.82 -15.05
CA LYS A 73 -11.82 8.05 -14.25
C LYS A 73 -10.64 8.13 -13.31
N ILE A 74 -10.18 9.35 -13.02
CA ILE A 74 -9.16 9.61 -12.02
C ILE A 74 -9.82 10.14 -10.75
N PRO A 75 -9.66 9.47 -9.59
CA PRO A 75 -10.21 9.94 -8.32
C PRO A 75 -9.54 11.26 -7.89
N ARG A 76 -10.34 12.22 -7.41
CA ARG A 76 -9.83 13.43 -6.76
C ARG A 76 -9.19 13.09 -5.41
N ARG A 77 -8.28 13.92 -4.91
CA ARG A 77 -7.53 13.70 -3.66
C ARG A 77 -8.38 13.18 -2.49
N LYS A 78 -9.53 13.81 -2.20
CA LYS A 78 -10.46 13.35 -1.14
C LYS A 78 -10.97 11.92 -1.33
N GLN A 79 -11.20 11.49 -2.58
CA GLN A 79 -11.59 10.10 -2.87
C GLN A 79 -10.40 9.15 -2.75
N GLN A 80 -9.19 9.59 -3.12
CA GLN A 80 -7.97 8.80 -2.94
C GLN A 80 -7.73 8.49 -1.46
N GLU A 81 -7.84 9.51 -0.60
CA GLU A 81 -7.73 9.39 0.86
C GLU A 81 -8.78 8.40 1.41
N ARG A 82 -10.04 8.52 1.01
CA ARG A 82 -11.10 7.57 1.40
C ARG A 82 -10.82 6.13 0.99
N ILE A 83 -10.28 5.92 -0.21
CA ILE A 83 -9.91 4.58 -0.71
C ILE A 83 -8.79 4.01 0.16
N LEU A 84 -7.74 4.79 0.41
CA LEU A 84 -6.60 4.39 1.23
C LEU A 84 -7.03 4.00 2.66
N GLU A 85 -7.84 4.85 3.30
CA GLU A 85 -8.36 4.59 4.63
C GLU A 85 -9.23 3.32 4.69
N GLY A 86 -10.07 3.08 3.67
CA GLY A 86 -10.88 1.88 3.59
C GLY A 86 -10.02 0.61 3.46
N LEU A 87 -8.96 0.65 2.67
CA LEU A 87 -8.01 -0.46 2.53
C LEU A 87 -7.27 -0.72 3.84
N HIS A 88 -6.83 0.32 4.56
CA HIS A 88 -6.22 0.16 5.88
C HIS A 88 -7.18 -0.51 6.89
N ARG A 89 -8.47 -0.14 6.87
CA ARG A 89 -9.48 -0.79 7.71
C ARG A 89 -9.65 -2.27 7.36
N ILE A 90 -9.71 -2.61 6.06
CA ILE A 90 -9.77 -4.00 5.61
C ILE A 90 -8.55 -4.79 6.10
N GLY A 91 -7.35 -4.23 5.95
CA GLY A 91 -6.12 -4.87 6.42
C GLY A 91 -6.12 -5.10 7.94
N ALA A 92 -6.58 -4.12 8.73
CA ALA A 92 -6.69 -4.25 10.17
C ALA A 92 -7.70 -5.33 10.60
N LEU A 93 -8.84 -5.44 9.89
CA LEU A 93 -9.82 -6.51 10.14
C LEU A 93 -9.20 -7.88 9.90
N LEU A 94 -8.49 -8.07 8.78
CA LEU A 94 -7.83 -9.33 8.46
C LEU A 94 -6.74 -9.70 9.47
N LYS A 95 -5.92 -8.72 9.90
CA LYS A 95 -4.87 -8.93 10.90
C LYS A 95 -5.42 -9.39 12.25
N ASN A 96 -6.56 -8.84 12.67
CA ASN A 96 -7.16 -9.11 13.98
C ASN A 96 -8.18 -10.27 13.95
N SER A 97 -8.27 -10.99 12.83
CA SER A 97 -9.15 -12.16 12.69
C SER A 97 -8.45 -13.42 13.21
N MET A 98 -8.95 -14.00 14.31
CA MET A 98 -8.59 -15.35 14.76
C MET A 98 -9.79 -16.28 14.58
N ILE A 99 -9.54 -17.47 14.04
CA ILE A 99 -10.49 -18.58 14.12
C ILE A 99 -10.17 -19.32 15.42
N GLY A 100 -11.14 -19.38 16.34
CA GLY A 100 -11.06 -20.14 17.58
C GLY A 100 -11.42 -21.60 17.39
#